data_AF-A0A842LTS6-F1
#
_entry.id   AF-A0A842LTS6-F1
#
_cell.length_a   1.000
_cell.length_b   1.000
_cell.length_c   1.000
_cell.angle_alpha   90.00
_cell.angle_beta   90.00
_cell.angle_gamma   90.00
#
_symmetry.space_group_name_H-M   'P 1'
#
loop_
_entity.id
_entity.type
_entity.pdbx_description
1 polymer ?
#
loop_
_entity_poly.entity_id
_entity_poly.type
_entity_poly.pdbx_seq_one_letter_code
_entity_poly.pdbx_strand_id
1 'polypeptide(L)' 'MRQTNSKILRYELFGIIFIVLLGSSLHFTYELSGENPLVGAFSAVNESVWEH' A
#
# COMPACT_ATOMS: atom_id res chain seq x y z
N MET A 1 22.87 7.74 23.90
CA MET A 1 21.86 8.57 23.21
C MET A 1 21.85 8.20 21.74
N ARG A 2 20.73 7.71 21.20
CA ARG A 2 20.62 7.31 19.79
C ARG A 2 20.61 8.58 18.95
N GLN A 3 21.64 8.79 18.13
CA GLN A 3 21.68 9.85 17.13
C GLN A 3 20.55 9.57 16.13
N THR A 4 19.37 10.16 16.33
CA THR A 4 18.26 10.05 15.38
C THR A 4 18.63 10.89 14.16
N ASN A 5 19.07 10.22 13.10
CA ASN A 5 19.38 10.88 11.85
C ASN A 5 18.06 11.41 11.28
N SER A 6 17.76 12.69 11.49
CA SER A 6 16.48 13.33 11.15
C SER A 6 16.11 13.21 9.67
N LYS A 7 17.10 12.99 8.81
CA LYS A 7 16.92 12.67 7.39
C LYS A 7 16.20 11.33 7.20
N ILE A 8 16.60 10.30 7.95
CA ILE A 8 15.99 8.97 7.88
C ILE A 8 14.53 9.03 8.32
N LEU A 9 14.25 9.69 9.46
CA LEU A 9 12.89 9.86 9.98
C LEU A 9 11.98 10.58 8.97
N ARG A 10 12.48 11.61 8.28
CA ARG A 10 11.71 12.30 7.22
C ARG A 10 11.41 11.37 6.03
N TYR A 11 12.39 10.56 5.62
CA TYR A 11 12.20 9.54 4.59
C TYR A 11 11.16 8.49 4.99
N GLU A 12 11.21 8.00 6.21
CA GLU A 12 10.24 7.03 6.75
C GLU A 12 8.84 7.65 6.78
N LEU A 13 8.68 8.88 7.27
CA LEU A 13 7.38 9.55 7.33
C LEU A 13 6.78 9.77 5.94
N PHE A 14 7.60 10.17 4.97
CA PHE A 14 7.17 10.29 3.58
C PHE A 14 6.80 8.94 2.99
N GLY A 15 7.60 7.90 3.26
CA GLY A 15 7.34 6.53 2.83
C GLY A 15 6.03 5.99 3.39
N ILE A 16 5.72 6.24 4.66
CA ILE A 16 4.45 5.85 5.28
C ILE A 16 3.27 6.47 4.53
N ILE A 17 3.30 7.79 4.32
CA ILE A 17 2.22 8.51 3.61
C ILE A 17 2.09 7.96 2.18
N PHE A 18 3.20 7.75 1.49
CA PHE A 18 3.23 7.22 0.13
C PHE A 18 2.63 5.81 0.04
N ILE A 19 3.03 4.89 0.93
CA ILE A 19 2.53 3.51 0.95
C ILE A 19 1.04 3.48 1.28
N VAL A 20 0.57 4.29 2.24
CA VAL A 20 -0.87 4.36 2.58
C VAL A 20 -1.67 4.84 1.39
N LEU A 21 -1.26 5.93 0.74
CA LEU A 21 -1.99 6.48 -0.40
C LEU A 21 -1.99 5.53 -1.60
N LEU A 22 -0.84 4.94 -1.95
CA LEU A 22 -0.76 4.00 -3.07
C LEU A 22 -1.51 2.70 -2.77
N GLY A 23 -1.34 2.12 -1.58
CA GLY A 23 -2.02 0.89 -1.18
C GLY A 23 -3.54 1.05 -1.20
N SER A 24 -4.05 2.13 -0.60
CA SER A 24 -5.49 2.42 -0.64
C SER A 24 -6.00 2.70 -2.06
N SER A 25 -5.22 3.38 -2.91
CA SER A 25 -5.61 3.60 -4.30
C SER A 25 -5.64 2.29 -5.11
N LEU A 26 -4.63 1.43 -4.92
CA LEU A 26 -4.54 0.13 -5.58
C LEU A 26 -5.73 -0.77 -5.25
N HIS A 27 -6.22 -0.76 -4.01
CA HIS A 27 -7.40 -1.56 -3.60
C HIS A 27 -8.59 -1.38 -4.56
N PHE A 28 -8.88 -0.14 -4.98
CA PHE A 28 -9.99 0.16 -5.90
C PHE A 28 -9.67 -0.14 -7.38
N THR A 29 -8.40 -0.33 -7.74
CA THR A 29 -8.02 -0.58 -9.13
C THR A 29 -8.54 -1.92 -9.66
N TYR A 30 -8.75 -2.90 -8.78
CA TYR A 30 -9.31 -4.20 -9.19
C TYR A 30 -10.73 -4.06 -9.71
N GLU A 31 -11.62 -3.40 -8.96
CA GLU A 31 -12.99 -3.12 -9.39
C GLU A 31 -13.02 -2.22 -10.64
N LEU A 32 -12.20 -1.17 -10.66
CA LEU A 32 -12.09 -0.26 -11.82
C LEU A 32 -11.60 -0.96 -13.09
N SER A 33 -10.84 -2.05 -12.95
CA SER A 33 -10.35 -2.84 -14.09
C SER A 33 -11.36 -3.85 -14.62
N GLY A 34 -12.56 -3.95 -14.03
CA GLY A 34 -13.54 -4.97 -14.37
C GLY A 34 -13.10 -6.36 -13.93
N GLU A 35 -12.55 -6.48 -12.72
CA GLU A 35 -12.13 -7.75 -12.11
C GLU A 35 -11.02 -8.47 -12.89
N ASN A 36 -10.11 -7.73 -13.53
CA ASN A 36 -9.02 -8.33 -14.29
C ASN A 36 -8.02 -9.04 -13.33
N PRO A 37 -7.76 -10.35 -13.49
CA PRO A 37 -6.87 -11.12 -12.61
C PRO A 37 -5.44 -10.58 -12.55
N LEU A 38 -4.95 -9.99 -13.66
CA LEU A 38 -3.62 -9.38 -13.69
C LEU A 38 -3.57 -8.14 -12.79
N VAL A 39 -4.65 -7.34 -12.76
CA VAL A 39 -4.74 -6.17 -11.88
C VAL A 39 -4.96 -6.61 -10.44
N GLY A 40 -5.73 -7.67 -10.21
CA GLY A 40 -5.93 -8.27 -8.88
C GLY A 40 -4.61 -8.73 -8.22
N ALA A 41 -3.65 -9.23 -9.00
CA ALA A 41 -2.33 -9.63 -8.49
C ALA A 41 -1.48 -8.45 -7.97
N PHE A 42 -1.74 -7.23 -8.44
CA PHE A 42 -1.06 -6.00 -7.98
C PHE A 42 -1.94 -5.13 -7.08
N SER A 43 -3.25 -5.37 -7.07
CA SER A 43 -4.19 -4.69 -6.17
C SER A 43 -3.91 -5.12 -4.74
N ALA A 44 -3.90 -4.16 -3.82
CA ALA A 44 -3.78 -4.46 -2.41
C ALA A 44 -5.12 -5.03 -1.91
N VAL A 45 -5.31 -6.33 -2.05
CA VAL A 45 -6.46 -7.04 -1.51
C VAL A 45 -6.19 -7.32 -0.03
N ASN A 46 -6.71 -6.46 0.84
CA ASN A 46 -6.67 -6.66 2.29
C ASN A 46 -7.90 -7.45 2.75
N GLU A 47 -8.19 -8.56 2.06
CA GLU A 47 -9.18 -9.55 2.47
C GLU A 47 -8.40 -10.76 2.99
N SER A 48 -8.79 -11.30 4.15
CA SER A 48 -8.14 -12.51 4.62
C SER A 48 -8.59 -13.68 3.74
N VAL A 49 -7.64 -14.46 3.20
CA VAL A 49 -7.97 -15.68 2.41
C VAL A 49 -8.77 -16.68 3.26
N TRP A 50 -8.72 -16.54 4.58
CA TRP A 50 -9.44 -17.36 5.54
C TRP A 50 -10.93 -17.00 5.66
N GLU A 51 -11.34 -15.82 5.21
CA GLU A 51 -12.74 -15.36 5.22
C GLU A 51 -13.46 -15.56 3.87
N HIS A 52 -12.76 -16.11 2.87
CA HIS A 52 -13.27 -16.39 1.52
C HIS A 52 -13.25 -17.88 1.15
#